data_AF-A0A972Z5M3-F1
#
_entry.id   AF-A0A972Z5M3-F1
#
_cell.length_a   1.000
_cell.length_b   1.000
_cell.length_c   1.000
_cell.angle_alpha   90.00
_cell.angle_beta   90.00
_cell.angle_gamma   90.00
#
_symmetry.space_group_name_H-M   'P 1'
#
loop_
_entity.id
_entity.type
_entity.pdbx_description
1 polymer ?
#
loop_
_entity_poly.entity_id
_entity_poly.type
_entity_poly.pdbx_seq_one_letter_code
_entity_poly.pdbx_strand_id
1 'polypeptide(L)'
;MSTTKRKLLSFKDMFSSLVRINIVNLKLTHGKRSVFSHLNQNSLCDISQKAFDWALDVPRKEGKMENWKKILATILKKQKEDRGEKKIKHSHERLRVEKFYSTIVNPAFKELKSELKKHGREVEIYTERRDFASIIVNFEAEEELDYSIEVMISPVRVFPRPVIHYTEWASSRRLRAEGLLRRGIQDYDISDITKEEIIEHFLDEYKNYIKFMH
;
A
#
# COMPACT_ATOMS: atom_id res chain seq x y z
N MET A 1 23.91 46.70 10.80
CA MET A 1 25.10 45.91 10.41
C MET A 1 25.41 44.91 11.52
N SER A 2 25.27 43.61 11.25
CA SER A 2 25.77 42.54 12.11
C SER A 2 25.90 41.28 11.25
N THR A 3 27.14 40.87 10.97
CA THR A 3 27.49 39.76 10.09
C THR A 3 28.01 38.61 10.94
N THR A 4 27.27 37.50 11.03
CA THR A 4 27.74 36.28 11.70
C THR A 4 28.37 35.34 10.66
N LYS A 5 29.70 35.24 10.64
CA LYS A 5 30.45 34.25 9.83
C LYS A 5 30.48 32.90 10.55
N ARG A 6 29.80 31.87 10.02
CA ARG A 6 30.06 30.46 10.40
C ARG A 6 31.34 29.98 9.69
N LYS A 7 32.33 29.50 10.45
CA LYS A 7 33.48 28.77 9.92
C LYS A 7 33.02 27.40 9.42
N LEU A 8 33.18 27.14 8.11
CA LEU A 8 33.10 25.81 7.53
C LEU A 8 34.39 25.06 7.87
N LEU A 9 34.27 23.95 8.60
CA LEU A 9 35.37 23.00 8.78
C LEU A 9 35.67 22.29 7.46
N SER A 10 36.96 22.15 7.15
CA SER A 10 37.42 21.49 5.92
C SER A 10 37.16 19.99 5.99
N PHE A 11 36.86 19.38 4.84
CA PHE A 11 36.64 17.93 4.70
C PHE A 11 37.84 17.10 5.19
N LYS A 12 39.05 17.68 5.15
CA LYS A 12 40.27 17.09 5.74
C LYS A 12 40.20 16.96 7.26
N ASP A 13 39.58 17.93 7.94
CA ASP A 13 39.46 17.94 9.41
C ASP A 13 38.44 16.89 9.88
N MET A 14 37.37 16.68 9.10
CA MET A 14 36.40 15.60 9.34
C MET A 14 37.02 14.22 9.17
N PHE A 15 37.85 14.02 8.13
CA PHE A 15 38.48 12.72 7.87
C PHE A 15 39.56 12.37 8.90
N SER A 16 40.33 13.35 9.38
CA SER A 16 41.31 13.15 10.45
C SER A 16 40.65 12.71 11.78
N SER A 17 39.47 13.27 12.08
CA SER A 17 38.67 12.90 13.25
C SER A 17 38.13 11.46 13.15
N LEU A 18 37.63 11.07 11.97
CA LEU A 18 37.11 9.71 11.70
C LEU A 18 38.20 8.62 11.77
N VAL A 19 39.41 8.92 11.32
CA VAL A 19 40.55 7.98 11.41
C VAL A 19 41.01 7.80 12.87
N ARG A 20 40.97 8.87 13.69
CA ARG A 20 41.24 8.74 15.14
C ARG A 20 40.20 7.90 15.86
N ILE A 21 38.92 8.03 15.50
CA ILE A 21 37.81 7.28 16.13
C ILE A 21 37.95 5.77 15.86
N ASN A 22 38.36 5.36 14.65
CA ASN A 22 38.51 3.95 14.30
C ASN A 22 39.73 3.27 14.94
N ILE A 23 40.81 4.02 15.22
CA ILE A 23 42.00 3.46 15.90
C ILE A 23 41.74 3.21 17.40
N VAL A 24 40.89 4.01 18.04
CA VAL A 24 40.51 3.80 19.46
C VAL A 24 39.58 2.59 19.61
N ASN A 25 38.65 2.38 18.68
CA ASN A 25 37.72 1.25 18.73
C ASN A 25 38.34 -0.12 18.40
N LEU A 26 39.48 -0.17 17.71
CA LEU A 26 40.22 -1.42 17.48
C LEU A 26 41.01 -1.93 18.70
N LYS A 27 41.13 -1.15 19.78
CA LYS A 27 41.87 -1.55 21.01
C LYS A 27 41.03 -2.28 22.06
N LEU A 28 39.70 -2.35 21.91
CA LEU A 28 38.82 -2.90 22.95
C LEU A 28 38.29 -4.31 22.69
N THR A 29 38.55 -4.91 21.52
CA THR A 29 37.92 -6.20 21.17
C THR A 29 38.83 -7.41 21.16
N HIS A 30 40.17 -7.29 21.23
CA HIS A 30 41.05 -8.47 21.31
C HIS A 30 42.14 -8.31 22.38
N GLY A 31 41.96 -9.06 23.48
CA GLY A 31 43.02 -9.34 24.43
C GLY A 31 44.08 -10.23 23.80
N LYS A 32 45.16 -9.63 23.29
CA LYS A 32 46.48 -10.27 23.14
C LYS A 32 47.55 -9.18 23.04
N ARG A 33 48.54 -9.27 23.92
CA ARG A 33 49.72 -8.39 23.97
C ARG A 33 50.54 -8.52 22.67
N SER A 34 50.83 -7.36 22.09
CA SER A 34 52.10 -6.93 21.48
C SER A 34 52.81 -7.89 20.51
N VAL A 35 52.89 -7.50 19.22
CA VAL A 35 54.16 -7.18 18.54
C VAL A 35 53.82 -6.25 17.37
N PHE A 36 54.29 -5.00 17.37
CA PHE A 36 54.71 -4.24 16.18
C PHE A 36 55.29 -2.91 16.69
N SER A 37 56.45 -3.02 17.32
CA SER A 37 57.37 -1.90 17.44
C SER A 37 58.05 -1.72 16.08
N HIS A 38 58.01 -0.49 15.57
CA HIS A 38 58.72 0.03 14.40
C HIS A 38 58.03 -0.14 13.05
N LEU A 39 57.02 0.70 12.81
CA LEU A 39 56.73 1.20 11.46
C LEU A 39 57.00 2.71 11.46
N ASN A 40 58.04 3.10 10.72
CA ASN A 40 58.45 4.47 10.49
C ASN A 40 57.35 5.21 9.69
N GLN A 41 57.08 6.48 10.02
CA GLN A 41 56.01 7.30 9.41
C GLN A 41 56.10 7.36 7.87
N ASN A 42 57.30 7.19 7.30
CA ASN A 42 57.50 7.16 5.85
C ASN A 42 56.83 5.94 5.17
N SER A 43 56.67 4.82 5.87
CA SER A 43 56.00 3.63 5.33
C SER A 43 54.46 3.76 5.27
N LEU A 44 53.89 4.63 6.10
CA LEU A 44 52.44 4.89 6.12
C LEU A 44 52.03 5.86 5.01
N CYS A 45 52.91 6.78 4.59
CA CYS A 45 52.68 7.64 3.44
C CYS A 45 52.71 6.86 2.11
N ASP A 46 53.64 5.93 1.92
CA ASP A 46 53.71 5.12 0.69
C ASP A 46 52.51 4.19 0.50
N ILE A 47 51.99 3.62 1.60
CA ILE A 47 50.77 2.80 1.57
C ILE A 47 49.55 3.69 1.29
N SER A 48 49.51 4.90 1.83
CA SER A 48 48.44 5.86 1.57
C SER A 48 48.45 6.38 0.13
N GLN A 49 49.63 6.61 -0.46
CA GLN A 49 49.76 7.07 -1.84
C GLN A 49 49.39 5.95 -2.83
N LYS A 50 49.86 4.72 -2.61
CA LYS A 50 49.45 3.55 -3.42
C LYS A 50 47.96 3.22 -3.30
N ALA A 51 47.36 3.42 -2.13
CA ALA A 51 45.90 3.28 -1.96
C ALA A 51 45.12 4.41 -2.66
N PHE A 52 45.69 5.61 -2.76
CA PHE A 52 45.11 6.74 -3.49
C PHE A 52 45.25 6.57 -5.01
N ASP A 53 46.40 6.09 -5.49
CA ASP A 53 46.64 5.78 -6.91
C ASP A 53 45.79 4.58 -7.36
N TRP A 54 45.59 3.56 -6.51
CA TRP A 54 44.63 2.47 -6.74
C TRP A 54 43.16 2.96 -6.74
N ALA A 55 42.86 4.04 -6.00
CA ALA A 55 41.54 4.67 -6.00
C ALA A 55 41.32 5.63 -7.19
N LEU A 56 42.39 6.12 -7.82
CA LEU A 56 42.34 6.96 -9.01
C LEU A 56 42.40 6.18 -10.33
N ASP A 57 42.91 4.95 -10.32
CA ASP A 57 42.82 3.99 -11.42
C ASP A 57 41.61 3.04 -11.26
N VAL A 58 40.51 3.56 -10.70
CA VAL A 58 39.21 2.89 -10.82
C VAL A 58 38.69 3.18 -12.22
N PRO A 59 38.51 2.17 -13.10
CA PRO A 59 37.94 2.40 -14.42
C PRO A 59 36.60 3.12 -14.23
N ARG A 60 36.55 4.38 -14.68
CA ARG A 60 35.34 5.19 -14.68
C ARG A 60 34.29 4.38 -15.43
N LYS A 61 33.25 3.92 -14.72
CA LYS A 61 32.17 3.08 -15.27
C LYS A 61 31.39 3.86 -16.35
N GLU A 62 31.96 3.99 -17.53
CA GLU A 62 31.28 4.57 -18.70
C GLU A 62 30.31 3.58 -19.37
N GLY A 63 30.11 2.37 -18.83
CA GLY A 63 29.23 1.35 -19.41
C GLY A 63 27.82 1.20 -18.82
N LYS A 64 27.41 1.93 -17.77
CA LYS A 64 26.09 1.76 -17.12
C LYS A 64 24.99 2.73 -17.59
N MET A 65 25.35 3.80 -18.30
CA MET A 65 24.41 4.82 -18.79
C MET A 65 23.77 4.51 -20.15
N GLU A 66 24.38 3.63 -20.97
CA GLU A 66 23.88 3.31 -22.32
C GLU A 66 22.71 2.31 -22.35
N ASN A 67 22.52 1.53 -21.28
CA ASN A 67 21.60 0.37 -21.30
C ASN A 67 20.19 0.68 -20.76
N TRP A 68 20.04 1.64 -19.84
CA TRP A 68 18.73 1.93 -19.24
C TRP A 68 17.72 2.54 -20.23
N LYS A 69 18.18 3.30 -21.23
CA LYS A 69 17.33 3.82 -22.31
C LYS A 69 16.78 2.70 -23.18
N LYS A 70 17.60 1.69 -23.48
CA LYS A 70 17.17 0.49 -24.22
C LYS A 70 16.20 -0.35 -23.39
N ILE A 71 16.50 -0.57 -22.11
CA ILE A 71 15.60 -1.25 -21.17
C ILE A 71 14.25 -0.53 -21.07
N LEU A 72 14.26 0.81 -20.95
CA LEU A 72 13.04 1.61 -20.90
C LEU A 72 12.25 1.50 -22.22
N ALA A 73 12.92 1.58 -23.38
CA ALA A 73 12.27 1.39 -24.66
C ALA A 73 11.63 -0.01 -24.80
N THR A 74 12.30 -1.06 -24.29
CA THR A 74 11.74 -2.42 -24.23
C THR A 74 10.53 -2.51 -23.31
N ILE A 75 10.57 -1.90 -22.12
CA ILE A 75 9.43 -1.84 -21.19
C ILE A 75 8.24 -1.12 -21.86
N LEU A 76 8.48 0.03 -22.50
CA LEU A 76 7.43 0.82 -23.15
C LEU A 76 6.85 0.12 -24.38
N LYS A 77 7.69 -0.60 -25.16
CA LYS A 77 7.23 -1.42 -26.29
C LYS A 77 6.34 -2.58 -25.80
N LYS A 78 6.81 -3.33 -24.81
CA LYS A 78 6.03 -4.40 -24.16
C LYS A 78 4.73 -3.86 -23.54
N GLN A 79 4.78 -2.68 -22.92
CA GLN A 79 3.58 -2.03 -22.39
C GLN A 79 2.55 -1.72 -23.47
N LYS A 80 2.97 -1.34 -24.69
CA LYS A 80 2.05 -1.09 -25.81
C LYS A 80 1.37 -2.37 -26.31
N GLU A 81 2.11 -3.47 -26.37
CA GLU A 81 1.60 -4.80 -26.72
C GLU A 81 0.59 -5.28 -25.66
N ASP A 82 0.97 -5.22 -24.38
CA ASP A 82 0.11 -5.58 -23.24
C ASP A 82 -1.17 -4.73 -23.14
N ARG A 83 -1.20 -3.51 -23.69
CA ARG A 83 -2.38 -2.62 -23.62
C ARG A 83 -3.57 -3.20 -24.39
N GLY A 84 -3.34 -3.90 -25.50
CA GLY A 84 -4.41 -4.53 -26.28
C GLY A 84 -5.07 -5.67 -25.51
N GLU A 85 -4.25 -6.58 -24.99
CA GLU A 85 -4.70 -7.71 -24.17
C GLU A 85 -5.37 -7.25 -22.87
N LYS A 86 -4.82 -6.22 -22.21
CA LYS A 86 -5.43 -5.62 -21.02
C LYS A 86 -6.82 -5.06 -21.29
N LYS A 87 -7.05 -4.43 -22.46
CA LYS A 87 -8.38 -3.92 -22.83
C LYS A 87 -9.41 -5.04 -22.96
N ILE A 88 -9.04 -6.14 -23.64
CA ILE A 88 -9.94 -7.29 -23.83
C ILE A 88 -10.24 -7.94 -22.46
N LYS A 89 -9.20 -8.21 -21.65
CA LYS A 89 -9.35 -8.75 -20.29
C LYS A 89 -10.25 -7.86 -19.43
N HIS A 90 -10.01 -6.55 -19.44
CA HIS A 90 -10.81 -5.59 -18.68
C HIS A 90 -12.28 -5.55 -19.13
N SER A 91 -12.56 -5.74 -20.42
CA SER A 91 -13.94 -5.84 -20.91
C SER A 91 -14.63 -7.11 -20.40
N HIS A 92 -13.93 -8.24 -20.36
CA HIS A 92 -14.46 -9.49 -19.82
C HIS A 92 -14.74 -9.40 -18.31
N GLU A 93 -13.82 -8.82 -17.54
CA GLU A 93 -14.03 -8.61 -16.10
C GLU A 93 -15.23 -7.71 -15.82
N ARG A 94 -15.47 -6.68 -16.64
CA ARG A 94 -16.67 -5.84 -16.50
C ARG A 94 -17.97 -6.64 -16.59
N LEU A 95 -18.06 -7.57 -17.55
CA LEU A 95 -19.24 -8.43 -17.69
C LEU A 95 -19.39 -9.39 -16.48
N ARG A 96 -18.27 -9.91 -15.96
CA ARG A 96 -18.29 -10.72 -14.72
C ARG A 96 -18.81 -9.91 -13.53
N VAL A 97 -18.39 -8.65 -13.40
CA VAL A 97 -18.87 -7.72 -12.35
C VAL A 97 -20.36 -7.42 -12.50
N GLU A 98 -20.82 -7.08 -13.71
CA GLU A 98 -22.25 -6.84 -13.97
C GLU A 98 -23.11 -8.07 -13.61
N LYS A 99 -22.61 -9.27 -13.91
CA LYS A 99 -23.27 -10.54 -13.53
C LYS A 99 -23.27 -10.74 -12.02
N PHE A 100 -22.15 -10.46 -11.34
CA PHE A 100 -22.06 -10.55 -9.88
C PHE A 100 -23.11 -9.67 -9.19
N TYR A 101 -23.25 -8.41 -9.60
CA TYR A 101 -24.28 -7.54 -9.03
C TYR A 101 -25.71 -8.03 -9.31
N SER A 102 -26.01 -8.39 -10.56
CA SER A 102 -27.37 -8.79 -10.94
C SER A 102 -27.82 -10.13 -10.34
N THR A 103 -26.89 -11.05 -10.11
CA THR A 103 -27.20 -12.43 -9.65
C THR A 103 -26.93 -12.68 -8.17
N ILE A 104 -26.05 -11.91 -7.53
CA ILE A 104 -25.65 -12.14 -6.13
C ILE A 104 -26.02 -10.93 -5.26
N VAL A 105 -25.47 -9.74 -5.54
CA VAL A 105 -25.62 -8.56 -4.67
C VAL A 105 -27.06 -8.03 -4.66
N ASN A 106 -27.64 -7.80 -5.84
CA ASN A 106 -28.98 -7.22 -5.94
C ASN A 106 -30.06 -8.13 -5.34
N PRO A 107 -30.02 -9.46 -5.55
CA PRO A 107 -30.90 -10.38 -4.82
C PRO A 107 -30.70 -10.35 -3.30
N ALA A 108 -29.46 -10.33 -2.79
CA ALA A 108 -29.18 -10.19 -1.36
C ALA A 108 -29.84 -8.94 -0.78
N PHE A 109 -29.65 -7.78 -1.43
CA PHE A 109 -30.21 -6.52 -0.97
C PHE A 109 -31.73 -6.48 -1.02
N LYS A 110 -32.34 -7.09 -2.04
CA LYS A 110 -33.81 -7.20 -2.12
C LYS A 110 -34.38 -8.05 -0.98
N GLU A 111 -33.70 -9.14 -0.62
CA GLU A 111 -34.08 -10.01 0.50
C GLU A 111 -33.96 -9.27 1.83
N LEU A 112 -32.82 -8.63 2.08
CA LEU A 112 -32.60 -7.76 3.25
C LEU A 112 -33.67 -6.67 3.36
N LYS A 113 -33.95 -5.95 2.26
CA LYS A 113 -35.00 -4.92 2.21
C LYS A 113 -36.37 -5.47 2.56
N SER A 114 -36.73 -6.63 2.01
CA SER A 114 -38.02 -7.24 2.30
C SER A 114 -38.16 -7.60 3.77
N GLU A 115 -37.09 -8.07 4.41
CA GLU A 115 -37.13 -8.46 5.81
C GLU A 115 -37.09 -7.24 6.74
N LEU A 116 -36.17 -6.30 6.53
CA LEU A 116 -36.05 -5.06 7.31
C LEU A 116 -37.37 -4.25 7.32
N LYS A 117 -38.08 -4.21 6.19
CA LYS A 117 -39.40 -3.57 6.11
C LYS A 117 -40.46 -4.19 7.01
N LYS A 118 -40.44 -5.52 7.21
CA LYS A 118 -41.36 -6.19 8.14
C LYS A 118 -41.13 -5.74 9.59
N HIS A 119 -39.90 -5.35 9.89
CA HIS A 119 -39.50 -4.82 11.19
C HIS A 119 -39.59 -3.28 11.26
N GLY A 120 -40.29 -2.62 10.32
CA GLY A 120 -40.55 -1.18 10.39
C GLY A 120 -39.41 -0.28 9.93
N ARG A 121 -38.40 -0.82 9.23
CA ARG A 121 -37.31 0.00 8.65
C ARG A 121 -37.66 0.48 7.25
N GLU A 122 -37.28 1.72 6.95
CA GLU A 122 -37.30 2.25 5.60
C GLU A 122 -35.99 1.90 4.90
N VAL A 123 -36.08 1.30 3.70
CA VAL A 123 -34.88 0.79 3.01
C VAL A 123 -34.85 1.21 1.55
N GLU A 124 -33.76 1.85 1.19
CA GLU A 124 -33.44 2.29 -0.17
C GLU A 124 -32.33 1.41 -0.74
N ILE A 125 -32.42 1.10 -2.03
CA ILE A 125 -31.42 0.30 -2.74
C ILE A 125 -31.01 1.08 -3.98
N TYR A 126 -29.71 1.29 -4.13
CA TYR A 126 -29.11 2.00 -5.25
C TYR A 126 -28.32 1.02 -6.11
N THR A 127 -28.82 0.70 -7.30
CA THR A 127 -28.21 -0.29 -8.24
C THR A 127 -28.10 0.23 -9.67
N GLU A 128 -28.23 1.54 -9.87
CA GLU A 128 -28.23 2.16 -11.21
C GLU A 128 -26.84 2.11 -11.87
N ARG A 129 -25.79 1.97 -11.04
CA ARG A 129 -24.41 1.85 -11.48
C ARG A 129 -24.04 0.38 -11.69
N ARG A 130 -23.19 0.14 -12.69
CA ARG A 130 -22.77 -1.21 -13.12
C ARG A 130 -21.69 -1.83 -12.23
N ASP A 131 -21.02 -1.00 -11.45
CA ASP A 131 -19.85 -1.32 -10.64
C ASP A 131 -20.07 -1.03 -9.14
N PHE A 132 -21.32 -0.83 -8.74
CA PHE A 132 -21.67 -0.37 -7.41
C PHE A 132 -23.11 -0.77 -7.07
N ALA A 133 -23.31 -1.23 -5.84
CA ALA A 133 -24.63 -1.32 -5.24
C ALA A 133 -24.56 -0.89 -3.77
N SER A 134 -25.56 -0.12 -3.32
CA SER A 134 -25.75 0.26 -1.91
C SER A 134 -27.15 -0.09 -1.42
N ILE A 135 -27.25 -0.40 -0.13
CA ILE A 135 -28.47 -0.49 0.65
C ILE A 135 -28.36 0.50 1.82
N ILE A 136 -29.32 1.40 1.91
CA ILE A 136 -29.43 2.39 2.99
C ILE A 136 -30.64 2.03 3.84
N VAL A 137 -30.41 1.90 5.15
CA VAL A 137 -31.42 1.58 6.15
C VAL A 137 -31.67 2.80 7.01
N ASN A 138 -32.93 3.19 7.13
CA ASN A 138 -33.39 4.28 7.97
C ASN A 138 -34.44 3.80 8.98
N PHE A 139 -34.42 4.41 10.17
CA PHE A 139 -35.43 4.23 11.20
C PHE A 139 -35.80 5.60 11.76
N GLU A 140 -37.10 5.92 11.84
CA GLU A 140 -37.61 7.20 12.36
C GLU A 140 -36.93 8.46 11.78
N ALA A 141 -36.66 8.45 10.46
CA ALA A 141 -35.97 9.51 9.71
C ALA A 141 -34.47 9.69 10.02
N GLU A 142 -33.84 8.74 10.72
CA GLU A 142 -32.39 8.68 10.92
C GLU A 142 -31.75 7.55 10.09
N GLU A 143 -30.59 7.82 9.49
CA GLU A 143 -29.77 6.83 8.75
C GLU A 143 -29.09 5.90 9.75
N GLU A 144 -29.55 4.65 9.83
CA GLU A 144 -28.93 3.63 10.66
C GLU A 144 -27.67 3.06 9.97
N LEU A 145 -27.76 2.70 8.70
CA LEU A 145 -26.66 2.05 8.00
C LEU A 145 -26.69 2.33 6.51
N ASP A 146 -25.59 2.84 5.95
CA ASP A 146 -25.31 2.81 4.51
C ASP A 146 -24.24 1.76 4.23
N TYR A 147 -24.67 0.65 3.65
CA TYR A 147 -23.82 -0.49 3.32
C TYR A 147 -23.74 -0.65 1.81
N SER A 148 -22.53 -0.79 1.28
CA SER A 148 -22.31 -0.93 -0.15
C SER A 148 -21.28 -2.01 -0.48
N ILE A 149 -21.44 -2.62 -1.65
CA ILE A 149 -20.45 -3.52 -2.22
C ILE A 149 -19.85 -2.81 -3.43
N GLU A 150 -18.54 -2.56 -3.37
CA GLU A 150 -17.72 -2.06 -4.48
C GLU A 150 -16.85 -3.18 -5.02
N VAL A 151 -16.56 -3.19 -6.33
CA VAL A 151 -15.63 -4.17 -6.93
C VAL A 151 -14.39 -3.49 -7.48
N MET A 152 -13.23 -3.94 -7.02
CA MET A 152 -11.93 -3.51 -7.53
C MET A 152 -11.45 -4.47 -8.61
N ILE A 153 -11.35 -3.98 -9.85
CA ILE A 153 -10.74 -4.72 -10.97
C ILE A 153 -9.25 -4.40 -11.03
N SER A 154 -8.40 -5.40 -10.78
CA SER A 154 -6.96 -5.30 -10.95
C SER A 154 -6.48 -6.26 -12.05
N PRO A 155 -5.25 -6.10 -12.59
CA PRO A 155 -4.71 -7.04 -13.58
C PRO A 155 -4.64 -8.49 -13.10
N VAL A 156 -4.59 -8.71 -11.78
CA VAL A 156 -4.37 -10.02 -11.15
C VAL A 156 -5.66 -10.63 -10.61
N ARG A 157 -6.57 -9.81 -10.07
CA ARG A 157 -7.78 -10.25 -9.36
C ARG A 157 -8.95 -9.26 -9.49
N VAL A 158 -10.18 -9.77 -9.36
CA VAL A 158 -11.40 -8.96 -9.24
C VAL A 158 -11.96 -9.16 -7.84
N PHE A 159 -11.83 -8.12 -7.01
CA PHE A 159 -12.02 -8.24 -5.58
C PHE A 159 -13.26 -7.44 -5.11
N PRO A 160 -14.26 -8.09 -4.48
CA PRO A 160 -15.38 -7.39 -3.87
C PRO A 160 -15.00 -6.85 -2.49
N ARG A 161 -15.39 -5.61 -2.23
CA ARG A 161 -15.08 -4.86 -1.01
C ARG A 161 -16.36 -4.28 -0.40
N PRO A 162 -16.74 -4.67 0.84
CA PRO A 162 -17.79 -4.00 1.57
C PRO A 162 -17.29 -2.63 2.04
N VAL A 163 -18.15 -1.64 1.89
CA VAL A 163 -17.92 -0.26 2.31
C VAL A 163 -19.12 0.18 3.13
N ILE A 164 -18.86 0.61 4.36
CA ILE A 164 -19.86 1.03 5.33
C ILE A 164 -19.67 2.52 5.59
N HIS A 165 -20.76 3.27 5.52
CA HIS A 165 -20.80 4.64 6.04
C HIS A 165 -21.64 4.70 7.30
N TYR A 166 -21.14 5.44 8.28
CA TYR A 166 -21.83 5.74 9.52
C TYR A 166 -21.69 7.22 9.83
N THR A 167 -22.74 7.80 10.40
CA THR A 167 -22.72 9.19 10.85
C THR A 167 -22.37 9.21 12.33
N GLU A 168 -21.25 9.85 12.67
CA GLU A 168 -20.86 10.01 14.06
C GLU A 168 -21.82 10.99 14.76
N TRP A 169 -22.49 10.54 15.82
CA TRP A 169 -23.51 11.34 16.52
C TRP A 169 -22.95 12.68 17.03
N ALA A 170 -21.72 12.69 17.54
CA ALA A 170 -21.14 13.82 18.25
C ALA A 170 -20.67 14.95 17.32
N SER A 171 -20.28 14.62 16.08
CA SER A 171 -19.67 15.57 15.15
C SER A 171 -20.42 15.71 13.82
N SER A 172 -21.48 14.91 13.62
CA SER A 172 -22.18 14.75 12.34
C SER A 172 -21.26 14.39 11.17
N ARG A 173 -20.05 13.88 11.46
CA ARG A 173 -19.09 13.50 10.43
C ARG A 173 -19.48 12.14 9.86
N ARG A 174 -19.62 12.07 8.54
CA ARG A 174 -19.76 10.80 7.80
C ARG A 174 -18.39 10.12 7.77
N LEU A 175 -18.31 8.98 8.44
CA LEU A 175 -17.13 8.13 8.46
C LEU A 175 -17.32 6.99 7.46
N ARG A 176 -16.21 6.53 6.87
CA ARG A 176 -16.18 5.46 5.88
C ARG A 176 -15.26 4.37 6.37
N ALA A 177 -15.82 3.18 6.55
CA ALA A 177 -15.08 1.96 6.83
C ALA A 177 -15.06 1.08 5.59
N GLU A 178 -13.90 0.52 5.28
CA GLU A 178 -13.74 -0.47 4.23
C GLU A 178 -13.34 -1.80 4.88
N GLY A 179 -14.01 -2.87 4.50
CA GLY A 179 -13.84 -4.19 5.11
C GLY A 179 -13.50 -5.29 4.12
N LEU A 180 -13.69 -6.51 4.58
CA LEU A 180 -13.51 -7.76 3.83
C LEU A 180 -14.73 -8.63 4.10
N LEU A 181 -15.28 -9.27 3.08
CA LEU A 181 -16.46 -10.13 3.25
C LEU A 181 -16.16 -11.36 4.11
N ARG A 182 -14.94 -11.91 4.01
CA ARG A 182 -14.50 -13.08 4.79
C ARG A 182 -13.42 -12.70 5.78
N ARG A 183 -13.48 -13.32 6.96
CA ARG A 183 -12.40 -13.29 7.95
C ARG A 183 -11.30 -14.27 7.55
N GLY A 184 -10.04 -13.86 7.66
CA GLY A 184 -8.87 -14.71 7.40
C GLY A 184 -8.19 -14.45 6.05
N ILE A 185 -7.81 -15.52 5.35
CA ILE A 185 -7.11 -15.44 4.06
C ILE A 185 -8.05 -14.84 3.00
N GLN A 186 -7.54 -13.87 2.26
CA GLN A 186 -8.28 -13.11 1.24
C GLN A 186 -7.92 -13.60 -0.16
N ASP A 187 -8.10 -14.89 -0.41
CA ASP A 187 -7.82 -15.54 -1.69
C ASP A 187 -9.06 -15.73 -2.58
N TYR A 188 -10.15 -15.03 -2.25
CA TYR A 188 -11.42 -15.09 -2.98
C TYR A 188 -11.53 -14.01 -4.07
N ASP A 189 -12.24 -14.36 -5.14
CA ASP A 189 -12.67 -13.50 -6.23
C ASP A 189 -14.20 -13.34 -6.19
N ILE A 190 -14.78 -12.44 -7.01
CA ILE A 190 -16.24 -12.26 -7.10
C ILE A 190 -17.00 -13.54 -7.47
N SER A 191 -16.33 -14.53 -8.06
CA SER A 191 -16.95 -15.83 -8.40
C SER A 191 -17.08 -16.78 -7.21
N ASP A 192 -16.36 -16.53 -6.12
CA ASP A 192 -16.39 -17.38 -4.92
C ASP A 192 -17.41 -16.88 -3.90
N ILE A 193 -17.96 -15.67 -4.08
CA ILE A 193 -18.88 -15.03 -3.14
C ILE A 193 -20.32 -15.45 -3.42
N THR A 194 -20.99 -15.87 -2.36
CA THR A 194 -22.41 -16.24 -2.37
C THR A 194 -23.30 -15.10 -1.90
N LYS A 195 -24.60 -15.22 -2.16
CA LYS A 195 -25.61 -14.25 -1.72
C LYS A 195 -25.70 -14.25 -0.19
N GLU A 196 -25.65 -15.43 0.40
CA GLU A 196 -25.73 -15.69 1.83
C GLU A 196 -24.58 -14.98 2.57
N GLU A 197 -23.36 -15.02 2.04
CA GLU A 197 -22.22 -14.32 2.66
C GLU A 197 -22.37 -12.80 2.67
N ILE A 198 -23.01 -12.21 1.65
CA ILE A 198 -23.31 -10.76 1.66
C ILE A 198 -24.32 -10.45 2.76
N ILE A 199 -25.34 -11.30 2.92
CA ILE A 199 -26.36 -11.15 3.96
C ILE A 199 -25.73 -11.30 5.34
N GLU A 200 -24.93 -12.34 5.58
CA GLU A 200 -24.25 -12.59 6.85
C GLU A 200 -23.33 -11.41 7.23
N HIS A 201 -22.52 -10.93 6.29
CA HIS A 201 -21.65 -9.78 6.54
C HIS A 201 -22.47 -8.52 6.85
N PHE A 202 -23.55 -8.26 6.11
CA PHE A 202 -24.44 -7.14 6.40
C PHE A 202 -25.02 -7.24 7.82
N LEU A 203 -25.49 -8.42 8.24
CA LEU A 203 -26.06 -8.63 9.57
C LEU A 203 -25.01 -8.43 10.68
N ASP A 204 -23.77 -8.87 10.46
CA ASP A 204 -22.66 -8.64 11.39
C ASP A 204 -22.38 -7.14 11.56
N GLU A 205 -22.31 -6.38 10.45
CA GLU A 205 -22.12 -4.93 10.49
C GLU A 205 -23.30 -4.20 11.13
N TYR A 206 -24.53 -4.57 10.80
CA TYR A 206 -25.73 -3.98 11.37
C TYR A 206 -25.86 -4.27 12.88
N LYS A 207 -25.50 -5.48 13.32
CA LYS A 207 -25.42 -5.83 14.74
C LYS A 207 -24.38 -5.00 15.47
N ASN A 208 -23.21 -4.78 14.86
CA ASN A 208 -22.18 -3.92 15.43
C ASN A 208 -22.68 -2.48 15.55
N TYR A 209 -23.31 -1.95 14.50
CA TYR A 209 -23.92 -0.61 14.53
C TYR A 209 -24.88 -0.44 15.71
N ILE A 210 -25.87 -1.34 15.84
CA ILE A 210 -26.86 -1.28 16.93
C ILE A 210 -26.19 -1.34 18.30
N LYS A 211 -25.12 -2.14 18.46
CA LYS A 211 -24.37 -2.25 19.72
C LYS A 211 -23.58 -0.99 20.08
N PHE A 212 -23.12 -0.22 19.09
CA PHE A 212 -22.29 0.96 19.33
C PHE A 212 -23.08 2.27 19.39
N MET A 213 -24.30 2.30 18.83
CA MET A 213 -25.13 3.49 18.72
C MET A 213 -26.34 3.50 19.67
N HIS A 214 -26.64 2.37 20.33
CA HIS A 214 -27.56 2.26 21.47
C HIS A 214 -26.83 1.78 22.72
#